data_AF-A0A379TF22-F1
#
_entry.id   AF-A0A379TF22-F1
#
_cell.length_a   1.000
_cell.length_b   1.000
_cell.length_c   1.000
_cell.angle_alpha   90.00
_cell.angle_beta   90.00
_cell.angle_gamma   90.00
#
_symmetry.space_group_name_H-M   'P 1'
#
loop_
_entity.id
_entity.type
_entity.pdbx_description
1 polymer ?
#
loop_
_entity_poly.entity_id
_entity_poly.type
_entity_poly.pdbx_seq_one_letter_code
_entity_poly.pdbx_strand_id
1 'polypeptide(L)' 'MSDKPLTKTDYLMRLRRCQTIDTLERVIEKK' A
#
# COMPACT_ATOMS: atom_id res chain seq x y z
N MET A 1 13.43 10.55 -4.71
CA MET A 1 12.62 9.43 -4.19
C MET A 1 13.32 8.16 -4.65
N SER A 2 13.81 7.30 -3.77
CA SER A 2 14.61 6.12 -4.18
C SER A 2 13.85 5.22 -5.15
N ASP A 3 14.41 4.98 -6.34
CA ASP A 3 13.96 4.01 -7.37
C ASP A 3 14.05 2.53 -6.92
N LYS A 4 13.95 2.27 -5.62
CA LYS A 4 13.94 0.89 -5.11
C LYS A 4 12.53 0.32 -5.30
N PRO A 5 12.39 -0.85 -5.94
CA PRO A 5 11.10 -1.52 -6.03
C PRO A 5 10.57 -1.78 -4.62
N LEU A 6 9.29 -1.47 -4.42
CA LEU A 6 8.63 -1.62 -3.13
C LEU A 6 8.68 -3.09 -2.72
N THR A 7 9.27 -3.39 -1.56
CA THR A 7 9.26 -4.76 -1.04
C THR A 7 7.86 -5.12 -0.55
N LYS A 8 7.59 -6.43 -0.35
CA LYS A 8 6.32 -6.88 0.26
C LYS A 8 6.08 -6.21 1.61
N THR A 9 7.13 -6.05 2.41
CA THR A 9 7.06 -5.39 3.72
C THR A 9 6.69 -3.92 3.59
N ASP A 10 7.26 -3.19 2.63
CA ASP A 10 6.91 -1.79 2.38
C ASP A 10 5.44 -1.65 1.97
N TYR A 11 4.94 -2.60 1.18
CA TYR A 11 3.54 -2.60 0.76
C TYR A 11 2.62 -2.84 1.96
N LEU A 12 2.93 -3.83 2.80
CA LEU A 12 2.19 -4.10 4.04
C LEU A 12 2.23 -2.91 5.02
N MET A 13 3.37 -2.24 5.18
CA MET A 13 3.49 -1.03 6.01
C MET A 13 2.62 0.11 5.50
N ARG A 14 2.40 0.19 4.18
CA ARG A 14 1.51 1.17 3.56
C ARG A 14 0.03 0.80 3.74
N LEU A 15 -0.34 -0.47 3.56
CA LEU A 15 -1.72 -0.93 3.79
C LEU A 15 -2.15 -0.75 5.25
N ARG A 16 -1.25 -0.95 6.22
CA ARG A 16 -1.52 -0.72 7.65
C ARG A 16 -1.98 0.71 7.96
N ARG A 17 -1.64 1.69 7.11
CA ARG A 17 -2.02 3.10 7.30
C ARG A 17 -3.42 3.44 6.78
N CYS A 18 -4.07 2.52 6.07
CA CYS A 18 -5.46 2.71 5.65
C CYS A 18 -6.37 2.74 6.88
N GLN A 19 -7.21 3.77 6.99
CA GLN A 19 -8.12 3.96 8.11
C GLN A 19 -9.50 3.32 7.86
N THR A 20 -9.83 3.05 6.60
CA THR A 20 -11.11 2.45 6.19
C THR A 20 -10.89 1.34 5.17
N ILE A 21 -11.85 0.42 5.11
CA ILE A 21 -11.88 -0.68 4.12
C ILE A 21 -11.93 -0.11 2.71
N ASP A 22 -12.78 0.88 2.44
CA ASP A 22 -12.87 1.53 1.13
C ASP A 22 -11.53 2.09 0.64
N THR A 23 -10.71 2.63 1.56
CA THR A 23 -9.37 3.13 1.22
C THR A 23 -8.42 1.98 0.92
N LEU A 24 -8.53 0.87 1.66
CA LEU A 24 -7.74 -0.32 1.44
C LEU A 24 -8.06 -0.95 0.07
N GLU A 25 -9.34 -1.09 -0.26
CA GLU A 25 -9.84 -1.61 -1.54
C GLU A 25 -9.30 -0.80 -2.73
N ARG A 26 -9.42 0.54 -2.68
CA ARG A 26 -8.89 1.44 -3.74
C ARG A 26 -7.38 1.35 -3.92
N VAL A 27 -6.62 1.05 -2.86
CA VAL A 27 -5.16 0.88 -2.94
C VAL A 27 -4.81 -0.45 -3.57
N ILE A 28 -5.59 -1.51 -3.29
CA ILE A 28 -5.43 -2.84 -3.87
C ILE A 28 -5.78 -2.84 -5.36
N GLU A 29 -6.87 -2.17 -5.76
CA GLU A 29 -7.31 -2.11 -7.17
C GLU A 29 -6.39 -1.29 -8.08
N LYS A 30 -5.57 -0.38 -7.51
CA LYS A 30 -4.64 0.47 -8.27
C LYS A 30 -3.36 -0.25 -8.73
N LYS A 31 -3.24 -1.55 -8.49
CA LYS A 31 -2.06 -2.38 -8.75
C LYS A 31 -2.25 -3.31 -9.95
#